data_AF-A0A6G3CL35-F1
#
_entry.id   AF-A0A6G3CL35-F1
#
_cell.length_a   1.000
_cell.length_b   1.000
_cell.length_c   1.000
_cell.angle_alpha   90.00
_cell.angle_beta   90.00
_cell.angle_gamma   90.00
#
_symmetry.space_group_name_H-M   'P 1'
#
loop_
_entity.id
_entity.type
_entity.pdbx_description
1 polymer ?
#
loop_
_entity_poly.entity_id
_entity_poly.type
_entity_poly.pdbx_seq_one_letter_code
_entity_poly.pdbx_strand_id
1 'polypeptide(L)'
;MTPGTDENTTIRRRERRTGTPRNRRLYITYTDAELKVVTTAARRDGQLALGAWAGRQLMAVAQEALIPVSRDAGDVLRELIRSRLHLQETVAALHALATPAPPFPVAPGTPPLRPRTALPHTPDPALPDPVRVVLTQALDAIGRVDEATVQVMRERRSRT
;
A
#
# COMPACT_ATOMS: atom_id res chain seq x y z
N MET A 1 -43.85 -4.56 -56.13
CA MET A 1 -43.68 -4.11 -54.73
C MET A 1 -43.96 -5.32 -53.88
N THR A 2 -43.04 -5.99 -53.18
CA THR A 2 -41.71 -5.66 -52.63
C THR A 2 -40.99 -7.01 -52.41
N PRO A 3 -39.66 -7.06 -52.28
CA PRO A 3 -39.13 -7.74 -51.10
C PRO A 3 -38.14 -6.85 -50.35
N GLY A 4 -38.30 -6.85 -49.03
CA GLY A 4 -37.53 -6.03 -48.10
C GLY A 4 -36.06 -6.41 -48.06
N THR A 5 -35.25 -5.37 -48.01
CA THR A 5 -33.82 -5.42 -47.74
C THR A 5 -33.61 -5.76 -46.27
N ASP A 6 -33.44 -7.04 -45.96
CA ASP A 6 -33.04 -7.45 -44.61
C ASP A 6 -31.55 -7.13 -44.41
N GLU A 7 -31.37 -6.22 -43.47
CA GLU A 7 -30.13 -5.68 -42.94
C GLU A 7 -29.13 -6.78 -42.59
N ASN A 8 -28.05 -6.85 -43.36
CA ASN A 8 -26.87 -7.65 -43.05
C ASN A 8 -26.14 -6.99 -41.85
N THR A 9 -26.71 -7.19 -40.66
CA THR A 9 -26.09 -6.83 -39.39
C THR A 9 -24.90 -7.77 -39.20
N THR A 10 -23.74 -7.28 -39.60
CA THR A 10 -22.44 -7.90 -39.40
C THR A 10 -22.24 -8.17 -37.91
N ILE A 11 -22.55 -9.38 -37.48
CA ILE A 11 -22.19 -9.89 -36.17
C ILE A 11 -20.66 -9.87 -36.11
N ARG A 12 -20.13 -8.82 -35.47
CA ARG A 12 -18.71 -8.65 -35.18
C ARG A 12 -18.29 -9.72 -34.18
N ARG A 13 -18.08 -10.93 -34.71
CA ARG A 13 -17.59 -12.12 -34.02
C ARG A 13 -16.26 -11.74 -33.40
N ARG A 14 -16.24 -11.53 -32.07
CA ARG A 14 -14.99 -11.36 -31.30
C ARG A 14 -14.04 -12.48 -31.70
N GLU A 15 -12.91 -12.11 -32.30
CA GLU A 15 -11.78 -13.01 -32.50
C GLU A 15 -11.45 -13.66 -31.16
N ARG A 16 -11.70 -14.96 -31.06
CA ARG A 16 -11.23 -15.74 -29.93
C ARG A 16 -9.72 -15.76 -30.07
N ARG A 17 -9.02 -15.10 -29.13
CA ARG A 17 -7.57 -15.24 -28.97
C ARG A 17 -7.25 -16.74 -28.89
N THR A 18 -6.65 -17.27 -29.94
CA THR A 18 -6.19 -18.66 -30.06
C THR A 18 -4.93 -18.85 -29.24
N GLY A 19 -5.03 -18.67 -27.92
CA GLY A 19 -4.06 -19.23 -26.99
C GLY A 19 -4.42 -20.69 -26.74
N THR A 20 -3.42 -21.57 -26.59
CA THR A 20 -3.63 -22.97 -26.21
C THR A 20 -4.58 -23.02 -25.00
N PRO A 21 -5.74 -23.70 -25.10
CA PRO A 21 -6.68 -23.75 -24.00
C PRO A 21 -6.01 -24.44 -22.81
N ARG A 22 -6.12 -23.84 -21.61
CA ARG A 22 -5.65 -24.46 -20.36
C ARG A 22 -6.51 -25.72 -20.11
N ASN A 23 -5.97 -26.90 -20.42
CA ASN A 23 -6.73 -28.16 -20.34
C ASN A 23 -6.71 -28.79 -18.94
N ARG A 24 -5.71 -28.46 -18.12
CA ARG A 24 -5.57 -29.00 -16.75
C ARG A 24 -6.46 -28.22 -15.80
N ARG A 25 -7.26 -28.95 -15.01
CA ARG A 25 -8.24 -28.37 -14.08
C ARG A 25 -7.89 -28.75 -12.65
N LEU A 26 -8.13 -27.80 -11.74
CA LEU A 26 -8.04 -27.99 -10.30
C LEU A 26 -9.43 -27.73 -9.72
N TYR A 27 -9.91 -28.63 -8.88
CA TYR A 27 -11.17 -28.46 -8.15
C TYR A 27 -10.84 -27.98 -6.74
N ILE A 28 -11.50 -26.90 -6.30
CA ILE A 28 -11.36 -26.33 -4.96
C ILE A 28 -12.75 -26.21 -4.38
N THR A 29 -12.95 -26.76 -3.18
CA THR A 29 -14.20 -26.69 -2.44
C THR A 29 -14.13 -25.57 -1.42
N TYR A 30 -15.23 -24.84 -1.23
CA TYR A 30 -15.36 -23.77 -0.26
C TYR A 30 -16.60 -24.00 0.59
N THR A 31 -16.51 -23.63 1.86
CA THR A 31 -17.69 -23.30 2.67
C THR A 31 -18.31 -21.99 2.17
N ASP A 32 -19.57 -21.72 2.52
CA ASP A 32 -20.25 -20.48 2.12
C ASP A 32 -19.53 -19.22 2.59
N ALA A 33 -18.95 -19.27 3.80
CA ALA A 33 -18.18 -18.17 4.37
C ALA A 33 -16.90 -17.91 3.56
N GLU A 34 -16.15 -18.97 3.23
CA GLU A 34 -14.94 -18.87 2.41
C GLU A 34 -15.27 -18.37 1.01
N LEU A 35 -16.31 -18.92 0.36
CA LEU A 35 -16.72 -18.51 -0.97
C LEU A 35 -17.09 -17.03 -1.01
N LYS A 36 -17.79 -16.53 0.01
CA LYS A 36 -18.13 -15.10 0.15
C LYS A 36 -16.90 -14.22 0.27
N VAL A 37 -15.92 -14.62 1.08
CA VAL A 37 -14.65 -13.88 1.24
C VAL A 37 -13.88 -13.83 -0.07
N VAL A 38 -13.66 -14.97 -0.73
CA VAL A 38 -12.89 -15.07 -1.97
C VAL A 38 -13.58 -14.30 -3.10
N THR A 39 -14.91 -14.39 -3.20
CA THR A 39 -15.69 -13.61 -4.19
C THR A 39 -15.59 -12.11 -3.92
N THR A 40 -15.63 -11.69 -2.66
CA THR A 40 -15.47 -10.27 -2.30
C THR A 40 -14.07 -9.77 -2.65
N ALA A 41 -13.03 -10.57 -2.41
CA ALA A 41 -11.66 -10.24 -2.77
C ALA A 41 -11.48 -10.13 -4.28
N ALA A 42 -12.02 -11.08 -5.05
CA ALA A 42 -11.99 -11.06 -6.51
C ALA A 42 -12.69 -9.83 -7.11
N ARG A 43 -13.77 -9.37 -6.46
CA ARG A 43 -14.46 -8.13 -6.87
C ARG A 43 -13.64 -6.87 -6.63
N ARG A 44 -12.92 -6.80 -5.50
CA ARG A 44 -12.04 -5.66 -5.19
C ARG A 44 -10.87 -5.57 -6.17
N ASP A 45 -10.32 -6.70 -6.58
CA ASP A 45 -9.21 -6.79 -7.54
C ASP A 45 -9.70 -6.76 -9.00
N GLY A 46 -10.42 -5.71 -9.37
CA GLY A 46 -10.83 -5.46 -10.76
C GLY A 46 -11.97 -6.33 -11.28
N GLN A 47 -12.90 -6.76 -10.42
CA GLN A 47 -14.10 -7.53 -10.79
C GLN A 47 -13.81 -8.83 -11.57
N LEU A 48 -12.72 -9.51 -11.21
CA LEU A 48 -12.33 -10.75 -11.87
C LEU A 48 -13.30 -11.89 -11.55
N ALA A 49 -13.47 -12.80 -12.53
CA ALA A 49 -14.14 -14.06 -12.28
C ALA A 49 -13.36 -14.87 -11.23
N LEU A 50 -14.08 -15.56 -10.34
CA LEU A 50 -13.51 -16.26 -9.18
C LEU A 50 -12.33 -17.17 -9.55
N GLY A 51 -12.49 -18.02 -10.56
CA GLY A 51 -11.43 -18.94 -10.99
C GLY A 51 -10.21 -18.24 -11.61
N ALA A 52 -10.42 -17.10 -12.28
CA ALA A 52 -9.32 -16.30 -12.84
C ALA A 52 -8.54 -15.59 -11.73
N TRP A 53 -9.24 -15.05 -10.73
CA TRP A 53 -8.62 -14.43 -9.57
C TRP A 53 -7.84 -15.46 -8.74
N ALA A 54 -8.47 -16.59 -8.38
CA ALA A 54 -7.82 -17.65 -7.62
C ALA A 54 -6.59 -18.21 -8.36
N GLY A 55 -6.69 -18.43 -9.67
CA GLY A 55 -5.55 -18.85 -10.50
C GLY A 55 -4.41 -17.83 -10.50
N ARG A 56 -4.73 -16.53 -10.54
CA ARG A 56 -3.71 -15.47 -10.44
C ARG A 56 -3.02 -15.49 -9.07
N GLN A 57 -3.76 -15.60 -7.98
CA GLN A 57 -3.17 -15.65 -6.63
C GLN A 57 -2.27 -16.88 -6.47
N LEU A 58 -2.70 -18.05 -6.94
CA LEU A 58 -1.87 -19.26 -6.92
C LEU A 58 -0.59 -19.11 -7.74
N MET A 59 -0.66 -18.49 -8.92
CA MET A 59 0.55 -18.20 -9.70
C MET A 59 1.45 -17.18 -9.00
N ALA A 60 0.88 -16.16 -8.35
CA ALA A 60 1.66 -15.19 -7.59
C ALA A 60 2.39 -15.83 -6.40
N VAL A 61 1.76 -16.79 -5.71
CA VAL A 61 2.42 -17.59 -4.67
C VAL A 61 3.53 -18.45 -5.27
N ALA A 62 3.25 -19.16 -6.36
CA ALA A 62 4.24 -20.03 -7.03
C ALA A 62 5.43 -19.24 -7.61
N GLN A 63 5.22 -17.97 -7.97
CA GLN A 63 6.26 -17.05 -8.44
C GLN A 63 6.91 -16.26 -7.29
N GLU A 64 6.59 -16.58 -6.03
CA GLU A 64 7.08 -15.90 -4.82
C GLU A 64 6.73 -14.40 -4.75
N ALA A 65 5.85 -13.92 -5.62
CA ALA A 65 5.33 -12.55 -5.60
C ALA A 65 4.31 -12.33 -4.48
N LEU A 66 3.64 -13.39 -4.02
CA LEU A 66 2.73 -13.38 -2.87
C LEU A 66 3.22 -14.38 -1.82
N ILE A 67 3.48 -13.89 -0.60
CA ILE A 67 3.87 -14.75 0.52
C ILE A 67 2.63 -14.99 1.39
N PRO A 68 2.07 -16.21 1.42
CA PRO A 68 0.93 -16.50 2.29
C PRO A 68 1.36 -16.44 3.76
N VAL A 69 0.65 -15.66 4.57
CA VAL A 69 0.85 -15.56 6.02
C VAL A 69 -0.29 -16.25 6.77
N SER A 70 0.01 -16.88 7.91
CA SER A 70 -1.03 -17.37 8.82
C SER A 70 -1.83 -16.18 9.31
N ARG A 71 -3.10 -16.40 9.65
CA ARG A 71 -3.98 -15.34 10.15
C ARG A 71 -3.34 -14.54 11.29
N ASP A 72 -2.84 -15.23 12.30
CA ASP A 72 -2.25 -14.59 13.49
C ASP A 72 -1.02 -13.73 13.12
N ALA A 73 -0.10 -14.26 12.32
CA ALA A 73 1.05 -13.50 11.82
C ALA A 73 0.62 -12.30 10.96
N GLY A 74 -0.43 -12.46 10.15
CA GLY A 74 -1.01 -11.36 9.37
C GLY A 74 -1.62 -10.27 10.26
N ASP A 75 -2.22 -10.65 11.38
CA ASP A 75 -2.77 -9.71 12.36
C ASP A 75 -1.65 -8.96 13.09
N VAL A 76 -0.58 -9.65 13.50
CA VAL A 76 0.64 -9.04 14.06
C VAL A 76 1.27 -8.07 13.08
N LEU A 77 1.50 -8.48 11.83
CA LEU A 77 2.08 -7.60 10.80
C LEU A 77 1.22 -6.36 10.56
N ARG A 78 -0.11 -6.51 10.54
CA ARG A 78 -1.02 -5.37 10.38
C ARG A 78 -0.92 -4.40 11.55
N GLU A 79 -0.80 -4.92 12.76
CA GLU A 79 -0.65 -4.08 13.96
C GLU A 79 0.70 -3.37 14.01
N LEU A 80 1.79 -4.05 13.61
CA LEU A 80 3.11 -3.43 13.49
C LEU A 80 3.11 -2.31 12.43
N ILE A 81 2.49 -2.54 11.27
CA ILE A 81 2.34 -1.50 10.23
C ILE A 81 1.54 -0.31 10.76
N ARG A 82 0.44 -0.55 11.47
CA ARG A 82 -0.39 0.52 12.06
C ARG A 82 0.40 1.31 13.12
N SER A 83 1.12 0.62 13.99
CA SER A 83 1.96 1.21 15.03
C SER A 83 3.05 2.09 14.41
N ARG A 84 3.70 1.61 13.35
CA ARG A 84 4.71 2.37 12.60
C ARG A 84 4.14 3.64 11.99
N LEU A 85 2.98 3.56 11.34
CA LEU A 85 2.32 4.73 10.76
C LEU A 85 2.02 5.79 11.84
N HIS A 86 1.48 5.36 12.99
CA HIS A 86 1.17 6.26 14.08
C HIS A 86 2.43 6.93 14.68
N LEU A 87 3.53 6.19 14.80
CA LEU A 87 4.82 6.75 15.21
C LEU A 87 5.35 7.76 14.19
N GLN A 88 5.21 7.49 12.88
CA GLN A 88 5.60 8.42 11.83
C GLN A 88 4.77 9.72 11.86
N GLU A 89 3.47 9.62 12.11
CA GLU A 89 2.59 10.78 12.31
C GLU A 89 3.02 11.61 13.52
N THR A 90 3.37 10.95 14.62
CA THR A 90 3.86 11.60 15.84
C THR A 90 5.18 12.33 15.57
N VAL A 91 6.13 11.69 14.89
CA VAL A 91 7.40 12.30 14.47
C VAL A 91 7.15 13.52 13.59
N ALA A 92 6.26 13.41 12.59
CA ALA A 92 5.91 14.53 11.72
C ALA A 92 5.30 15.72 12.50
N ALA A 93 4.43 15.44 13.48
CA ALA A 93 3.86 16.47 14.35
C ALA A 93 4.94 17.16 15.22
N LEU A 94 5.88 16.39 15.79
CA LEU A 94 7.00 16.94 16.57
C LEU A 94 7.90 17.83 15.69
N HIS A 95 8.19 17.41 14.46
CA HIS A 95 8.94 18.23 13.50
C HIS A 95 8.20 19.52 13.12
N ALA A 96 6.88 19.49 12.97
CA ALA A 96 6.08 20.68 12.69
C ALA A 96 6.14 21.70 13.85
N LEU A 97 6.10 21.22 15.10
CA LEU A 97 6.27 22.06 16.29
C LEU A 97 7.70 22.62 16.42
N ALA A 98 8.69 21.89 15.89
CA ALA A 98 10.08 22.29 15.89
C ALA A 98 10.43 23.35 14.85
N THR A 99 9.65 23.44 13.78
CA THR A 99 9.94 24.32 12.66
C THR A 99 9.46 25.74 13.01
N PRO A 100 10.36 26.72 13.12
CA PRO A 100 9.96 28.10 13.42
C PRO A 100 9.06 28.63 12.29
N ALA A 101 7.92 29.22 12.65
CA ALA A 101 7.09 29.94 11.69
C ALA A 101 7.92 31.08 11.07
N PRO A 102 7.84 31.30 9.73
CA PRO A 102 8.56 32.40 9.11
C PRO A 102 8.12 33.72 9.77
N PRO A 103 9.07 34.59 10.16
CA PRO A 103 8.77 35.71 11.05
C PRO A 103 7.84 36.78 10.45
N PHE A 104 7.53 36.72 9.15
CA PHE A 104 6.67 37.70 8.51
C PHE A 104 5.76 37.04 7.45
N PRO A 105 4.44 37.36 7.43
CA PRO A 105 3.60 36.99 6.30
C PRO A 105 4.12 37.71 5.05
N VAL A 106 4.58 36.95 4.05
CA VAL A 106 4.99 37.52 2.76
C VAL A 106 3.72 38.07 2.10
N ALA A 107 3.60 39.39 2.04
CA ALA A 107 2.50 40.05 1.35
C ALA A 107 2.52 39.63 -0.14
N PRO A 108 1.37 39.18 -0.71
CA PRO A 108 1.28 38.86 -2.13
C PRO A 108 1.70 40.07 -2.97
N GLY A 109 2.74 39.93 -3.79
CA GLY A 109 3.28 40.99 -4.64
C GLY A 109 4.65 41.55 -4.24
N THR A 110 5.28 41.04 -3.18
CA THR A 110 6.66 41.44 -2.83
C THR A 110 7.66 40.78 -3.80
N PRO A 111 8.45 41.56 -4.58
CA PRO A 111 9.47 40.97 -5.45
C PRO A 111 10.52 40.22 -4.62
N PRO A 112 11.10 39.11 -5.12
CA PRO A 112 12.07 38.34 -4.37
C PRO A 112 13.32 39.19 -4.13
N LEU A 113 13.44 39.79 -2.94
CA LEU A 113 14.68 40.39 -2.50
C LEU A 113 15.70 39.26 -2.36
N ARG A 114 16.89 39.46 -2.96
CA ARG A 114 18.07 38.59 -2.84
C ARG A 114 18.18 37.92 -1.47
N PRO A 115 18.65 36.66 -1.38
CA PRO A 115 18.82 35.98 -0.12
C PRO A 115 19.71 36.83 0.79
N ARG A 116 19.12 37.39 1.86
CA ARG A 116 19.89 37.99 2.94
C ARG A 116 20.65 36.84 3.59
N THR A 117 21.96 36.84 3.42
CA THR A 117 22.88 35.99 4.18
C THR A 117 22.54 36.16 5.65
N ALA A 118 22.19 35.05 6.33
CA ALA A 118 21.90 35.08 7.75
C ALA A 118 23.07 35.72 8.50
N LEU A 119 22.76 36.64 9.42
CA LEU A 119 23.75 37.20 10.35
C LEU A 119 24.45 36.04 11.07
N PRO A 120 25.77 36.09 11.27
CA PRO A 120 26.60 34.96 11.72
C PRO A 120 26.29 34.40 13.12
N HIS A 121 25.26 34.90 13.82
CA HIS A 121 24.96 34.59 15.22
C HIS A 121 23.49 34.36 15.53
N THR A 122 22.59 34.18 14.55
CA THR A 122 21.25 33.70 14.89
C THR A 122 21.39 32.23 15.31
N PRO A 123 21.17 31.87 16.59
CA PRO A 123 21.13 30.47 16.98
C PRO A 123 19.97 29.85 16.22
N ASP A 124 20.24 28.77 15.49
CA ASP A 124 19.19 27.91 14.96
C ASP A 124 18.24 27.60 16.12
N PRO A 125 16.91 27.75 16.00
CA PRO A 125 16.02 27.53 17.13
C PRO A 125 16.16 26.07 17.57
N ALA A 126 16.94 25.89 18.62
CA ALA A 126 17.14 24.61 19.24
C ALA A 126 15.77 24.16 19.76
N LEU A 127 15.31 23.01 19.27
CA LEU A 127 14.14 22.31 19.79
C LEU A 127 14.10 22.38 21.33
N PRO A 128 12.95 22.52 21.99
CA PRO A 128 12.89 22.35 23.44
C PRO A 128 13.43 20.95 23.82
N ASP A 129 14.24 20.85 24.87
CA ASP A 129 14.83 19.57 25.32
C ASP A 129 13.80 18.43 25.45
N PRO A 130 12.58 18.65 25.97
CA PRO A 130 11.56 17.61 26.02
C PRO A 130 11.17 17.09 24.63
N VAL A 131 11.07 17.97 23.63
CA VAL A 131 10.68 17.60 22.25
C VAL A 131 11.79 16.76 21.59
N ARG A 132 13.07 17.10 21.85
CA ARG A 132 14.21 16.28 21.39
C ARG A 132 14.16 14.87 21.97
N VAL A 133 13.95 14.75 23.28
CA VAL A 133 13.90 13.44 23.95
C VAL A 133 12.77 12.58 23.39
N VAL A 134 11.57 13.14 23.22
CA VAL A 134 10.42 12.41 22.68
C VAL A 134 10.66 12.04 21.21
N LEU A 135 11.26 12.92 20.41
CA LEU A 135 11.61 12.62 19.02
C LEU A 135 12.59 11.44 18.93
N THR A 136 13.65 11.43 19.74
CA THR A 136 14.60 10.31 19.79
C THR A 136 13.91 9.01 20.21
N GLN A 137 13.06 9.05 21.25
CA GLN A 137 12.30 7.88 21.69
C GLN A 137 11.36 7.34 20.61
N ALA A 138 10.71 8.22 19.84
CA ALA A 138 9.83 7.84 18.75
C ALA A 138 10.60 7.17 17.60
N LEU A 139 11.78 7.69 17.25
CA LEU A 139 12.65 7.09 16.24
C LEU A 139 13.18 5.71 16.68
N ASP A 140 13.59 5.57 17.94
CA ASP A 140 14.00 4.27 18.50
C ASP A 140 12.83 3.26 18.51
N ALA A 141 11.61 3.73 18.82
CA ALA A 141 10.42 2.90 18.75
C ALA A 141 10.13 2.40 17.32
N ILE A 142 10.32 3.25 16.30
CA ILE A 142 10.21 2.84 14.89
C ILE A 142 11.23 1.75 14.58
N GLY A 143 12.49 1.91 15.02
CA GLY A 143 13.53 0.90 14.84
C GLY A 143 13.15 -0.47 15.41
N ARG A 144 12.58 -0.50 16.62
CA ARG A 144 12.09 -1.74 17.25
C ARG A 144 10.91 -2.36 16.50
N VAL A 145 9.99 -1.55 15.97
CA VAL A 145 8.86 -2.05 15.16
C VAL A 145 9.36 -2.64 13.84
N ASP A 146 10.34 -2.01 13.21
CA ASP A 146 10.96 -2.52 11.98
C ASP A 146 11.69 -3.84 12.24
N GLU A 147 12.44 -3.94 13.34
CA GLU A 147 13.09 -5.19 13.77
C GLU A 147 12.08 -6.31 14.04
N ALA A 148 11.02 -6.02 14.79
CA ALA A 148 9.94 -6.99 15.05
C ALA A 148 9.27 -7.47 13.75
N THR A 149 9.08 -6.56 12.79
CA THR A 149 8.52 -6.90 11.48
C THR A 149 9.43 -7.88 10.73
N VAL A 150 10.74 -7.61 10.69
CA VAL A 150 11.73 -8.50 10.07
C VAL A 150 11.78 -9.85 10.78
N GLN A 151 11.71 -9.86 12.11
CA GLN A 151 11.71 -11.09 12.91
C GLN A 151 10.53 -11.99 12.54
N VAL A 152 9.32 -11.43 12.45
CA VAL A 152 8.12 -12.17 12.00
C VAL A 152 8.33 -12.73 10.59
N MET A 153 8.96 -11.99 9.69
CA MET A 153 9.28 -12.47 8.34
C MET A 153 10.32 -13.60 8.33
N ARG A 154 11.36 -13.54 9.20
CA ARG A 154 12.43 -14.56 9.30
C ARG A 154 11.94 -15.88 9.88
N GLU A 155 11.15 -15.84 10.96
CA GLU A 155 10.56 -17.03 11.58
C GLU A 155 9.67 -17.81 10.61
N ARG A 156 9.13 -17.11 9.60
CA ARG A 156 8.35 -17.67 8.50
C ARG A 156 9.24 -18.41 7.49
N ARG A 157 10.35 -17.81 7.05
CA ARG A 157 11.29 -18.43 6.11
C ARG A 157 11.91 -19.72 6.67
N SER A 158 12.09 -19.80 7.99
CA SER A 158 12.66 -20.99 8.64
C SER A 158 11.67 -22.16 8.75
N ARG A 159 10.38 -21.94 8.45
CA ARG A 159 9.29 -22.92 8.59
C ARG A 159 8.87 -23.58 7.28
N THR A 160 9.52 -23.20 6.18
CA THR A 160 9.39 -23.78 4.82
C THR A 160 10.60 -24.62 4.51
#